data_AF-A0A9Q3FBL5-F1
#
_entry.id   AF-A0A9Q3FBL5-F1
#
_cell.length_a   1.000
_cell.length_b   1.000
_cell.length_c   1.000
_cell.angle_alpha   90.00
_cell.angle_beta   90.00
_cell.angle_gamma   90.00
#
_symmetry.space_group_name_H-M   'P 1'
#
loop_
_entity.id
_entity.type
_entity.pdbx_description
1 polymer ?
#
loop_
_entity_poly.entity_id
_entity_poly.type
_entity_poly.pdbx_seq_one_letter_code
_entity_poly.pdbx_strand_id
1 'polypeptide(L)'
;MQQDTANKNLCKNTQDAQKFLVTPTKGKAYIHGKATKMTACIDNDQHPLIIDSGAHCSIVVRNYLDNHLPNWEKQLLPTKEKNFKSASGNMNSIGKIIKEIIIPHRKGNIRLNPEFVVLDDAHIQGFLLRTDYQRMYGIDI
;
A
#
# COMPACT_ATOMS: atom_id res chain seq x y z
N MET A 1 31.21 -6.27 -3.97
CA MET A 1 31.93 -5.46 -2.95
C MET A 1 31.38 -4.03 -2.78
N GLN A 2 30.14 -3.71 -3.17
CA GLN A 2 29.53 -2.37 -2.92
C GLN A 2 28.36 -2.37 -1.93
N GLN A 3 27.89 -3.54 -1.45
CA GLN A 3 26.74 -3.62 -0.53
C GLN A 3 27.09 -3.39 0.96
N ASP A 4 28.35 -3.58 1.36
CA ASP A 4 28.73 -3.59 2.78
C ASP A 4 28.91 -2.21 3.43
N THR A 5 29.12 -1.15 2.66
CA THR A 5 29.31 0.21 3.20
C THR A 5 28.01 0.94 3.50
N ALA A 6 26.89 0.56 2.86
CA ALA A 6 25.59 1.18 3.12
C ALA A 6 25.01 0.80 4.51
N ASN A 7 25.23 -0.45 4.95
CA ASN A 7 24.68 -0.94 6.21
C ASN A 7 25.39 -0.40 7.47
N LYS A 8 26.66 0.05 7.37
CA LYS A 8 27.44 0.49 8.54
C LYS A 8 27.05 1.87 9.10
N ASN A 9 26.19 2.63 8.42
CA ASN A 9 25.74 3.95 8.86
C ASN A 9 24.26 4.00 9.32
N LEU A 10 23.53 2.89 9.34
CA LEU A 10 22.09 2.88 9.64
C LEU A 10 21.75 3.33 11.09
N CYS A 11 22.66 3.11 12.04
CA CYS A 11 22.44 3.41 13.47
C CYS A 11 22.93 4.81 13.90
N LYS A 12 23.23 5.71 12.95
CA LYS A 12 23.57 7.12 13.22
C LYS A 12 22.36 8.00 12.89
N ASN A 13 22.14 9.09 13.63
CA ASN A 13 20.94 9.96 13.55
C ASN A 13 19.61 9.28 13.94
N THR A 14 19.66 8.43 14.97
CA THR A 14 18.47 7.87 15.62
C THR A 14 17.70 8.95 16.37
N GLN A 15 16.38 8.88 16.31
CA GLN A 15 15.48 9.78 17.03
C GLN A 15 14.26 8.99 17.49
N ASP A 16 13.69 9.40 18.62
CA ASP A 16 12.60 8.65 19.24
C ASP A 16 11.36 8.59 18.34
N ALA A 17 10.78 7.40 18.23
CA ALA A 17 9.55 7.18 17.51
C ALA A 17 8.39 7.96 18.15
N GLN A 18 7.58 8.58 17.32
CA GLN A 18 6.62 9.59 17.74
C GLN A 18 5.20 9.12 17.37
N LYS A 19 4.38 8.76 18.37
CA LYS A 19 3.09 8.06 18.19
C LYS A 19 2.05 8.91 17.44
N PHE A 20 1.54 8.41 16.31
CA PHE A 20 0.53 9.07 15.46
C PHE A 20 -0.93 8.76 15.87
N LEU A 21 -1.15 7.69 16.64
CA LEU A 21 -2.47 7.21 17.05
C LEU A 21 -2.59 7.12 18.58
N VAL A 22 -3.84 7.07 19.04
CA VAL A 22 -4.18 6.90 20.45
C VAL A 22 -3.57 5.59 20.97
N THR A 23 -2.93 5.64 22.14
CA THR A 23 -2.41 4.41 22.76
C THR A 23 -3.62 3.55 23.19
N PRO A 24 -3.74 2.30 22.72
CA PRO A 24 -4.80 1.42 23.19
C PRO A 24 -4.70 1.24 24.71
N THR A 25 -5.84 1.07 25.38
CA THR A 25 -5.87 0.82 26.82
C THR A 25 -4.89 -0.31 27.18
N LYS A 26 -4.19 -0.19 28.31
CA LYS A 26 -3.24 -1.21 28.79
C LYS A 26 -3.89 -2.60 28.74
N GLY A 27 -3.22 -3.55 28.09
CA GLY A 27 -3.75 -4.91 27.90
C GLY A 27 -4.77 -5.06 26.77
N LYS A 28 -4.95 -4.06 25.90
CA LYS A 28 -5.84 -4.10 24.72
C LYS A 28 -5.11 -3.84 23.39
N ALA A 29 -3.78 -3.90 23.38
CA ALA A 29 -3.01 -3.67 22.15
C ALA A 29 -3.26 -4.77 21.10
N TYR A 30 -3.46 -6.03 21.52
CA TYR A 30 -3.68 -7.18 20.63
C TYR A 30 -5.02 -7.15 19.87
N ILE A 31 -5.97 -6.32 20.28
CA ILE A 31 -7.25 -6.11 19.56
C ILE A 31 -7.22 -4.90 18.63
N HIS A 32 -6.13 -4.13 18.60
CA HIS A 32 -6.08 -2.83 17.93
C HIS A 32 -5.62 -2.89 16.46
N GLY A 33 -5.33 -4.06 15.91
CA GLY A 33 -4.89 -4.19 14.51
C GLY A 33 -5.42 -5.47 13.87
N LYS A 34 -6.42 -5.35 12.99
CA LYS A 34 -6.80 -6.44 12.06
C LYS A 34 -6.22 -6.26 10.66
N ALA A 35 -5.63 -5.11 10.35
CA ALA A 35 -4.87 -4.83 9.14
C ALA A 35 -4.04 -3.55 9.35
N THR A 36 -2.90 -3.43 8.67
CA THR A 36 -2.15 -2.16 8.58
C THR A 36 -2.90 -1.22 7.64
N LYS A 37 -4.04 -0.70 8.11
CA LYS A 37 -4.91 0.22 7.37
C LYS A 37 -4.55 1.66 7.73
N MET A 38 -4.28 2.46 6.72
CA MET A 38 -4.06 3.89 6.84
C MET A 38 -4.85 4.65 5.77
N THR A 39 -4.75 5.98 5.79
CA THR A 39 -5.31 6.84 4.75
C THR A 39 -4.16 7.36 3.90
N ALA A 40 -4.31 7.28 2.58
CA ALA A 40 -3.44 7.93 1.62
C ALA A 40 -4.24 8.93 0.79
N CYS A 41 -3.58 9.97 0.30
CA CYS A 41 -4.16 10.89 -0.66
C CYS A 41 -3.83 10.43 -2.09
N ILE A 42 -4.85 10.29 -2.93
CA ILE A 42 -4.76 9.86 -4.34
C ILE A 42 -5.70 10.77 -5.12
N ASP A 43 -5.22 11.37 -6.22
CA ASP A 43 -5.98 12.34 -7.03
C ASP A 43 -6.60 13.49 -6.20
N ASN A 44 -5.92 13.89 -5.11
CA ASN A 44 -6.33 14.90 -4.11
C ASN A 44 -7.43 14.48 -3.12
N ASP A 45 -7.90 13.23 -3.18
CA ASP A 45 -8.90 12.70 -2.26
C ASP A 45 -8.32 11.65 -1.31
N GLN A 46 -8.97 11.48 -0.16
CA GLN A 46 -8.55 10.52 0.86
C GLN A 46 -9.12 9.14 0.60
N HIS A 47 -8.25 8.14 0.50
CA HIS A 47 -8.63 6.75 0.28
C HIS A 47 -8.02 5.83 1.34
N PRO A 48 -8.72 4.76 1.72
CA PRO A 48 -8.14 3.69 2.50
C PRO A 48 -6.98 3.02 1.74
N LEU A 49 -5.86 2.87 2.43
CA LEU A 49 -4.69 2.14 1.99
C LEU A 49 -4.42 1.01 2.98
N ILE A 50 -4.41 -0.22 2.51
CA ILE A 50 -4.06 -1.40 3.29
C ILE A 50 -2.63 -1.77 2.91
N ILE A 51 -1.78 -1.98 3.89
CA ILE A 51 -0.43 -2.50 3.65
C ILE A 51 -0.39 -3.97 4.06
N ASP A 52 -0.07 -4.82 3.10
CA ASP A 52 -0.15 -6.27 3.27
C ASP A 52 1.16 -6.95 2.80
N SER A 53 1.85 -7.57 3.76
CA SER A 53 3.09 -8.31 3.53
C SER A 53 2.85 -9.70 2.93
N GLY A 54 1.64 -10.24 3.08
CA GLY A 54 1.24 -11.51 2.48
C GLY A 54 0.82 -11.38 1.01
N ALA A 55 0.62 -10.15 0.52
CA ALA A 55 0.21 -9.91 -0.85
C ALA A 55 1.35 -10.15 -1.85
N HIS A 56 1.02 -10.82 -2.96
CA HIS A 56 1.95 -11.05 -4.05
C HIS A 56 2.25 -9.75 -4.85
N CYS A 57 1.27 -8.86 -4.96
CA CYS A 57 1.39 -7.58 -5.64
C CYS A 57 0.44 -6.55 -5.01
N SER A 58 0.66 -5.27 -5.31
CA SER A 58 -0.29 -4.21 -4.98
C SER A 58 -1.52 -4.31 -5.88
N ILE A 59 -2.71 -4.18 -5.31
CA ILE A 59 -3.97 -4.37 -6.03
C ILE A 59 -4.99 -3.27 -5.70
N VAL A 60 -5.94 -3.10 -6.61
CA VAL A 60 -7.16 -2.31 -6.39
C VAL A 60 -8.32 -2.99 -7.13
N VAL A 61 -9.54 -2.82 -6.64
CA VAL A 61 -10.73 -3.47 -7.23
C VAL A 61 -11.43 -2.51 -8.18
N ARG A 62 -11.88 -3.03 -9.32
CA ARG A 62 -12.65 -2.29 -10.32
C ARG A 62 -13.82 -1.51 -9.70
N ASN A 63 -14.69 -2.17 -8.95
CA ASN A 63 -15.85 -1.52 -8.32
C ASN A 63 -15.45 -0.36 -7.40
N TYR A 64 -14.28 -0.43 -6.76
CA TYR A 64 -13.79 0.67 -5.95
C TYR A 64 -13.33 1.84 -6.84
N LEU A 65 -12.61 1.56 -7.93
CA LEU A 65 -12.21 2.59 -8.89
C LEU A 65 -13.41 3.26 -9.57
N ASP A 66 -14.42 2.49 -9.98
CA ASP A 66 -15.63 3.01 -10.64
C ASP A 66 -16.37 4.03 -9.76
N ASN A 67 -16.36 3.82 -8.44
CA ASN A 67 -17.03 4.69 -7.49
C ASN A 67 -16.22 5.91 -7.05
N HIS A 68 -14.90 5.90 -7.22
CA HIS A 68 -14.01 6.87 -6.58
C HIS A 68 -13.01 7.56 -7.52
N LEU A 69 -12.69 6.98 -8.67
CA LEU A 69 -11.69 7.51 -9.61
C LEU A 69 -12.27 7.54 -11.03
N PRO A 70 -13.02 8.59 -11.41
CA PRO A 70 -13.63 8.68 -12.73
C PRO A 70 -12.55 8.64 -13.82
N ASN A 71 -12.82 7.91 -14.91
CA ASN A 71 -11.91 7.73 -16.05
C ASN A 71 -10.63 6.92 -15.76
N TRP A 72 -10.55 6.16 -14.67
CA TRP A 72 -9.39 5.29 -14.39
C TRP A 72 -9.09 4.33 -15.55
N GLU A 73 -10.11 3.89 -16.29
CA GLU A 73 -9.99 3.01 -17.47
C GLU A 73 -9.07 3.60 -18.56
N LYS A 74 -8.99 4.93 -18.69
CA LYS A 74 -8.09 5.59 -19.66
C LYS A 74 -6.62 5.45 -19.29
N GLN A 75 -6.33 5.10 -18.03
CA GLN A 75 -5.00 4.87 -17.49
C GLN A 75 -4.66 3.37 -17.41
N LEU A 76 -5.58 2.50 -17.88
CA LEU A 76 -5.41 1.06 -17.81
C LEU A 76 -4.34 0.60 -18.79
N LEU A 77 -3.30 -0.03 -18.25
CA LEU A 77 -2.24 -0.67 -19.00
C LEU A 77 -2.47 -2.19 -19.04
N PRO A 78 -2.08 -2.86 -20.13
CA PRO A 78 -2.18 -4.31 -20.19
C PRO A 78 -1.26 -4.97 -19.16
N THR A 79 -1.73 -6.06 -18.54
CA THR A 79 -0.91 -6.94 -17.71
C THR A 79 -0.50 -8.19 -18.49
N LYS A 80 0.74 -8.64 -18.32
CA LYS A 80 1.22 -9.92 -18.89
C LYS A 80 0.79 -11.12 -18.04
N GLU A 81 0.56 -10.90 -16.76
CA GLU A 81 0.12 -11.94 -15.82
C GLU A 81 -1.40 -12.02 -15.83
N LYS A 82 -1.94 -13.21 -16.10
CA LYS A 82 -3.39 -13.45 -16.18
C LYS A 82 -3.98 -14.14 -14.96
N ASN A 83 -3.14 -14.78 -14.13
CA ASN A 83 -3.59 -15.70 -13.09
C ASN A 83 -3.15 -15.22 -11.71
N PHE A 84 -3.98 -14.39 -11.08
CA PHE A 84 -3.79 -14.01 -9.67
C PHE A 84 -4.48 -15.04 -8.77
N LYS A 85 -3.87 -15.35 -7.63
CA LYS A 85 -4.42 -16.27 -6.64
C LYS A 85 -4.58 -15.58 -5.29
N SER A 86 -5.71 -15.83 -4.66
CA SER A 86 -6.01 -15.48 -3.28
C SER A 86 -6.19 -16.75 -2.45
N ALA A 87 -6.31 -16.61 -1.13
CA ALA A 87 -6.67 -17.72 -0.25
C ALA A 87 -8.03 -18.37 -0.63
N SER A 88 -8.91 -17.61 -1.29
CA SER A 88 -10.25 -18.03 -1.72
C SER A 88 -10.33 -18.54 -3.16
N GLY A 89 -9.22 -18.57 -3.91
CA GLY A 89 -9.20 -19.07 -5.28
C GLY A 89 -8.56 -18.10 -6.29
N ASN A 90 -8.83 -18.32 -7.57
CA ASN A 90 -8.32 -17.48 -8.65
C ASN A 90 -9.03 -16.12 -8.66
N MET A 91 -8.31 -15.08 -9.07
CA MET A 91 -8.82 -13.72 -9.25
C MET A 91 -8.60 -13.27 -10.69
N ASN A 92 -9.56 -12.54 -11.22
CA ASN A 92 -9.55 -12.01 -12.58
C ASN A 92 -8.95 -10.60 -12.60
N SER A 93 -7.79 -10.46 -13.25
CA SER A 93 -7.17 -9.16 -13.51
C SER A 93 -7.58 -8.61 -14.87
N ILE A 94 -7.89 -7.32 -14.94
CA ILE A 94 -8.23 -6.62 -16.18
C ILE A 94 -7.08 -5.75 -16.73
N GLY A 95 -6.07 -5.48 -15.91
CA GLY A 95 -4.90 -4.70 -16.28
C GLY A 95 -4.17 -4.18 -15.05
N LYS A 96 -3.35 -3.16 -15.24
CA LYS A 96 -2.72 -2.42 -14.16
C LYS A 96 -2.83 -0.92 -14.36
N ILE A 97 -2.83 -0.17 -13.28
CA ILE A 97 -2.75 1.30 -13.28
C ILE A 97 -1.56 1.74 -12.45
N ILE A 98 -1.00 2.92 -12.74
CA ILE A 98 0.01 3.56 -11.91
C ILE A 98 -0.65 4.74 -11.24
N LYS A 99 -0.58 4.83 -9.92
CA LYS A 99 -1.20 5.92 -9.16
C LYS A 99 -0.22 6.57 -8.20
N GLU A 100 -0.20 7.89 -8.20
CA GLU A 100 0.46 8.64 -7.15
C GLU A 100 -0.30 8.43 -5.84
N ILE A 101 0.39 7.94 -4.83
CA ILE A 101 -0.11 7.87 -3.45
C ILE A 101 0.74 8.79 -2.59
N ILE A 102 0.08 9.67 -1.84
CA ILE A 102 0.71 10.52 -0.85
C ILE A 102 0.34 10.00 0.53
N ILE A 103 1.34 9.47 1.22
CA ILE A 103 1.22 8.97 2.59
C ILE A 103 1.58 10.11 3.55
N PRO A 104 0.65 10.57 4.41
CA PRO A 104 0.96 11.61 5.38
C PRO A 104 2.05 11.16 6.37
N HIS A 105 3.06 12.00 6.59
CA HIS A 105 4.13 11.70 7.54
C HIS A 105 4.65 12.98 8.22
N ARG A 106 5.08 12.86 9.49
CA ARG A 106 5.33 14.00 10.40
C ARG A 106 6.40 14.98 9.90
N LYS A 107 7.36 14.50 9.13
CA LYS A 107 8.51 15.28 8.64
C LYS A 107 8.37 15.73 7.19
N GLY A 108 7.18 15.54 6.62
CA GLY A 108 6.92 15.69 5.20
C GLY A 108 6.24 14.44 4.69
N ASN A 109 5.21 14.64 3.86
CA ASN A 109 4.46 13.55 3.25
C ASN A 109 5.37 12.74 2.32
N ILE A 110 5.12 11.44 2.25
CA ILE A 110 5.85 10.50 1.40
C ILE A 110 5.03 10.28 0.14
N ARG A 111 5.61 10.57 -1.02
CA ARG A 111 5.00 10.31 -2.33
C ARG A 111 5.55 9.01 -2.91
N LEU A 112 4.68 8.11 -3.34
CA LEU A 112 5.03 6.89 -4.06
C LEU A 112 4.21 6.83 -5.35
N ASN A 113 4.73 6.16 -6.38
CA ASN A 113 4.00 5.90 -7.64
C ASN A 113 3.88 4.39 -7.88
N PRO A 114 3.16 3.65 -7.02
CA PRO A 114 2.99 2.22 -7.18
C PRO A 114 2.19 1.82 -8.42
N GLU A 115 2.51 0.64 -8.95
CA GLU A 115 1.66 -0.07 -9.89
C GLU A 115 0.63 -0.89 -9.10
N PHE A 116 -0.65 -0.78 -9.46
CA PHE A 116 -1.73 -1.59 -8.91
C PHE A 116 -2.31 -2.47 -10.00
N VAL A 117 -2.38 -3.77 -9.75
CA VAL A 117 -3.19 -4.66 -10.58
C VAL A 117 -4.66 -4.38 -10.28
N VAL A 118 -5.45 -4.19 -11.33
CA VAL A 118 -6.89 -4.00 -11.21
C VAL A 118 -7.57 -5.36 -11.29
N LEU A 119 -8.29 -5.72 -10.22
CA LEU A 119 -9.04 -6.97 -10.12
C LEU A 119 -10.54 -6.71 -10.29
N ASP A 120 -11.24 -7.62 -10.98
CA ASP A 120 -12.68 -7.51 -11.25
C ASP A 120 -13.54 -8.15 -10.14
N ASP A 121 -13.03 -9.19 -9.49
CA ASP A 121 -13.80 -10.11 -8.62
C ASP A 121 -13.32 -10.15 -7.15
N ALA A 122 -12.45 -9.21 -6.76
CA ALA A 122 -11.97 -9.09 -5.39
C ALA A 122 -12.90 -8.23 -4.50
N HIS A 123 -12.84 -8.43 -3.18
CA HIS A 123 -13.69 -7.74 -2.21
C HIS A 123 -12.85 -6.89 -1.25
N ILE A 124 -12.26 -5.81 -1.76
CA ILE A 124 -11.44 -4.86 -0.99
C ILE A 124 -12.01 -3.46 -1.15
N GLN A 125 -12.08 -2.72 -0.03
CA GLN A 125 -12.55 -1.34 0.03
C GLN A 125 -11.36 -0.39 0.21
N GLY A 126 -10.68 -0.09 -0.90
CA GLY A 126 -9.48 0.74 -0.92
C GLY A 126 -8.39 0.20 -1.83
N PHE A 127 -7.20 0.75 -1.67
CA PHE A 127 -5.98 0.28 -2.30
C PHE A 127 -5.24 -0.67 -1.37
N LEU A 128 -4.68 -1.75 -1.92
CA LEU A 128 -3.77 -2.62 -1.20
C LEU A 128 -2.37 -2.40 -1.75
N LEU A 129 -1.46 -1.94 -0.91
CA LEU A 129 -0.05 -1.76 -1.20
C LEU A 129 0.73 -2.95 -0.63
N ARG A 130 1.48 -3.62 -1.51
CA ARG A 130 2.43 -4.63 -1.07
C ARG A 130 3.63 -3.98 -0.37
N THR A 131 4.26 -4.73 0.52
CA THR A 131 5.42 -4.29 1.31
C THR A 131 6.74 -4.21 0.53
N ASP A 132 6.76 -4.50 -0.77
CA ASP A 132 7.91 -4.22 -1.61
C ASP A 132 8.19 -2.72 -1.69
N TYR A 133 7.15 -1.90 -1.80
CA TYR A 133 7.28 -0.44 -1.68
C TYR A 133 7.81 -0.01 -0.31
N GLN A 134 7.42 -0.69 0.77
CA GLN A 134 8.02 -0.42 2.08
C GLN A 134 9.52 -0.68 2.11
N ARG A 135 9.95 -1.84 1.58
CA ARG A 135 11.37 -2.22 1.54
C ARG A 135 12.18 -1.32 0.60
N MET A 136 11.65 -0.99 -0.58
CA MET A 136 12.33 -0.14 -1.57
C MET A 136 12.57 1.27 -1.04
N TYR A 137 11.64 1.81 -0.25
CA TYR A 137 11.69 3.17 0.24
C TYR A 137 12.07 3.28 1.73
N GLY A 138 12.44 2.18 2.37
CA GLY A 138 12.87 2.15 3.78
C GLY A 138 11.77 2.58 4.77
N ILE A 139 10.50 2.28 4.44
CA ILE A 139 9.35 2.58 5.31
C ILE A 139 9.13 1.38 6.23
N ASP A 140 9.39 1.58 7.52
CA ASP A 140 9.12 0.59 8.58
C ASP A 140 7.83 0.97 9.32
N ILE A 141 6.88 0.03 9.45
CA ILE A 141 5.54 0.24 10.07
C ILE A 141 5.31 -0.73 11.20
#